data_AF-A0A0L6J251-F1
#
_entry.id   AF-A0A0L6J251-F1
#
_cell.length_a   1.000
_cell.length_b   1.000
_cell.length_c   1.000
_cell.angle_alpha   90.00
_cell.angle_beta   90.00
_cell.angle_gamma   90.00
#
_symmetry.space_group_name_H-M   'P 1'
#
loop_
_entity.id
_entity.type
_entity.pdbx_description
1 polymer ?
#
loop_
_entity_poly.entity_id
_entity_poly.type
_entity_poly.pdbx_seq_one_letter_code
_entity_poly.pdbx_strand_id
1 'polypeptide(L)' 'MGRFVEGQDRRQSWLLPSSLDDYVTADNPVRVIEVFIDELDLGALGFTRSEPA' A
#
# COMPACT_ATOMS: atom_id res chain seq x y z
N MET A 1 7.99 -34.43 -11.94
CA MET A 1 6.72 -33.72 -11.61
C MET A 1 6.68 -33.38 -10.13
N GLY A 2 7.17 -32.20 -9.74
CA GLY A 2 7.08 -31.71 -8.36
C GLY A 2 5.64 -31.30 -8.02
N ARG A 3 5.13 -31.76 -6.88
CA ARG A 3 3.73 -31.60 -6.43
C ARG A 3 3.50 -30.38 -5.54
N PHE A 4 4.49 -29.50 -5.42
CA PHE A 4 4.48 -28.33 -4.55
C PHE A 4 5.05 -27.11 -5.27
N VAL A 5 4.46 -25.94 -5.00
CA VAL A 5 4.99 -24.65 -5.45
C VAL A 5 6.12 -24.26 -4.50
N GLU A 6 7.34 -24.20 -5.03
CA GLU A 6 8.51 -23.77 -4.27
C GLU A 6 8.46 -22.25 -4.11
N GLY A 7 8.46 -21.77 -2.85
CA GLY A 7 8.41 -20.33 -2.56
C GLY A 7 9.73 -19.65 -2.92
N GLN A 8 9.65 -18.47 -3.54
CA GLN A 8 10.82 -17.66 -3.87
C GLN A 8 11.51 -17.10 -2.60
N ASP A 9 12.82 -16.82 -2.67
CA ASP A 9 13.59 -16.27 -1.55
C ASP A 9 13.03 -14.90 -1.15
N ARG A 10 12.50 -14.81 0.09
CA ARG A 10 11.86 -13.61 0.65
C ARG A 10 12.81 -12.43 0.85
N ARG A 11 14.12 -12.62 0.67
CA ARG A 11 15.15 -11.58 0.74
C ARG A 11 15.48 -10.98 -0.62
N GLN A 12 14.84 -11.43 -1.70
CA GLN A 12 14.98 -10.79 -3.00
C GLN A 12 14.28 -9.43 -3.01
N SER A 13 15.06 -8.37 -2.94
CA SER A 13 14.59 -6.98 -3.07
C SER A 13 14.04 -6.66 -4.47
N TRP A 14 14.39 -7.46 -5.49
CA TRP A 14 13.97 -7.27 -6.88
C TRP A 14 12.50 -7.63 -7.15
N LEU A 15 11.82 -8.27 -6.20
CA LEU A 15 10.42 -8.67 -6.33
C LEU A 15 9.45 -7.62 -5.78
N LEU A 16 9.97 -6.54 -5.19
CA LEU A 16 9.15 -5.44 -4.72
C LEU A 16 8.91 -4.46 -5.89
N PRO A 17 7.64 -4.10 -6.14
CA PRO A 17 7.31 -3.12 -7.17
C PRO A 17 7.96 -1.76 -6.87
N SER A 18 8.26 -1.01 -7.93
CA SER A 18 8.88 0.32 -7.87
C SER A 18 8.04 1.35 -7.14
N SER A 19 6.72 1.24 -7.22
CA SER A 19 5.76 2.07 -6.51
C SER A 19 4.66 1.20 -5.90
N LEU A 20 4.02 1.74 -4.86
CA LEU A 20 2.76 1.19 -4.37
C LEU A 20 1.69 1.20 -5.46
N ASP A 21 1.75 2.14 -6.40
CA ASP A 21 0.81 2.24 -7.53
C ASP A 21 0.92 1.06 -8.51
N ASP A 22 2.11 0.47 -8.62
CA ASP A 22 2.33 -0.74 -9.42
C ASP A 22 1.80 -2.00 -8.71
N TYR A 23 1.55 -1.91 -7.39
CA TYR A 23 1.05 -3.01 -6.56
C TYR A 23 -0.46 -2.92 -6.28
N VAL A 24 -0.93 -1.71 -6.00
CA VAL A 24 -2.32 -1.38 -5.67
C VAL A 24 -2.89 -0.64 -6.87
N THR A 25 -3.49 -1.36 -7.80
CA THR A 25 -4.08 -0.74 -8.99
C THR A 25 -5.21 0.24 -8.62
N ALA A 26 -5.59 1.11 -9.56
CA ALA A 26 -6.66 2.08 -9.35
C ALA A 26 -8.01 1.44 -8.96
N ASP A 27 -8.29 0.25 -9.48
CA ASP A 27 -9.51 -0.51 -9.19
C ASP A 27 -9.40 -1.38 -7.92
N ASN A 28 -8.28 -1.33 -7.21
CA ASN A 28 -8.08 -2.12 -6.01
C ASN A 28 -9.00 -1.59 -4.87
N PRO A 29 -9.81 -2.44 -4.22
CA PRO A 29 -10.74 -2.00 -3.18
C PRO A 29 -10.05 -1.30 -2.00
N VAL A 30 -8.77 -1.56 -1.76
CA VAL A 30 -7.97 -0.87 -0.73
C VAL A 30 -7.89 0.64 -0.96
N ARG A 31 -8.03 1.11 -2.22
CA ARG A 31 -8.04 2.55 -2.58
C ARG A 31 -9.20 3.32 -1.92
N VAL A 32 -10.23 2.64 -1.43
CA VAL A 32 -11.30 3.28 -0.62
C VAL A 32 -10.74 3.96 0.64
N ILE A 33 -9.61 3.48 1.16
CA ILE A 33 -8.98 4.06 2.36
C ILE A 33 -8.43 5.45 2.06
N GLU A 34 -7.91 5.69 0.85
CA GLU A 34 -7.41 7.00 0.43
C GLU A 34 -8.56 8.00 0.37
N VAL A 35 -9.66 7.63 -0.32
CA VAL A 35 -10.88 8.45 -0.40
C VAL A 35 -11.45 8.76 0.99
N PHE A 36 -11.46 7.76 1.89
CA PHE A 36 -11.91 7.98 3.26
C PHE A 36 -11.03 8.97 4.02
N ILE A 37 -9.70 8.86 3.90
CA ILE A 37 -8.76 9.77 4.57
C ILE A 37 -8.87 11.19 4.00
N ASP A 38 -9.05 11.34 2.69
CA ASP A 38 -9.19 12.63 2.01
C ASP A 38 -10.41 13.43 2.50
N GLU A 39 -11.46 12.73 2.97
CA GLU A 39 -12.66 13.36 3.53
C GLU A 39 -12.51 13.75 5.02
N LEU A 40 -11.46 13.29 5.71
CA LEU A 40 -11.26 13.57 7.14
C LEU A 40 -10.43 14.84 7.37
N ASP A 41 -10.91 15.69 8.27
CA ASP A 41 -10.08 16.74 8.86
C ASP A 41 -9.16 16.13 9.93
N LEU A 42 -8.00 15.66 9.49
CA LEU A 42 -6.98 15.09 10.37
C LEU A 42 -6.47 16.09 11.42
N GLY A 43 -6.47 17.39 11.11
CA GLY A 43 -6.09 18.44 12.04
C GLY A 43 -7.10 18.59 13.18
N ALA A 44 -8.40 18.62 12.86
CA ALA A 44 -9.47 18.64 13.85
C ALA A 44 -9.52 17.36 14.70
N LEU A 45 -9.09 16.23 14.15
CA LEU A 45 -8.94 14.97 14.88
C LEU A 45 -7.70 14.93 15.79
N GLY A 46 -6.86 15.97 15.77
CA GLY A 46 -5.69 16.11 16.64
C GLY A 46 -4.41 15.48 16.09
N PHE A 47 -4.37 15.08 14.82
CA PHE A 47 -3.13 14.60 14.20
C PHE A 47 -2.18 15.78 13.94
N THR A 48 -1.06 15.80 14.66
CA THR A 48 -0.12 16.93 14.68
C THR A 48 0.87 16.94 13.51
N ARG A 49 0.90 15.88 12.71
CA ARG A 49 1.73 15.71 11.51
C ARG A 49 0.91 15.11 10.37
N SER A 50 -0.26 15.69 10.10
CA SER A 50 -1.07 15.32 8.94
C SER A 50 -0.53 15.92 7.63
N GLU A 51 0.20 17.03 7.72
CA GLU A 51 0.81 17.71 6.58
C GLU A 51 2.30 17.35 6.43
N PRO A 52 2.82 17.26 5.20
CA PRO A 52 4.25 17.09 4.97
C PRO A 52 5.04 18.27 5.52
N ALA A 53 6.28 17.99 5.97
CA ALA A 53 7.19 18.96 6.58
C ALA A 53 7.80 19.95 5.57
#